data_AF-A0A7W1L1N0-F1
#
_entry.id   AF-A0A7W1L1N0-F1
#
_cell.length_a   1.000
_cell.length_b   1.000
_cell.length_c   1.000
_cell.angle_alpha   90.00
_cell.angle_beta   90.00
_cell.angle_gamma   90.00
#
_symmetry.space_group_name_H-M   'P 1'
#
loop_
_entity.id
_entity.type
_entity.pdbx_description
1 polymer ?
#
loop_
_entity_poly.entity_id
_entity_poly.type
_entity_poly.pdbx_seq_one_letter_code
_entity_poly.pdbx_strand_id
1 'polypeptide(L)'
;MKRKIVIRTLRDEVFIGRRAGGFVRSWCAGCAGEVTMVTPDEAALARRLSPRAVYQLVETGHIHFVESSEGTLMICLDSLLANAKGESLW
;
A
#
# COMPACT_ATOMS: atom_id res chain seq x y z
N MET A 1 -10.71 -6.57 -46.50
CA MET A 1 -9.54 -6.75 -45.62
C MET A 1 -9.64 -5.75 -44.48
N LYS A 2 -9.90 -6.19 -43.23
CA LYS A 2 -10.12 -5.27 -42.08
C LYS A 2 -8.87 -5.24 -41.20
N ARG A 3 -8.30 -4.06 -40.95
CA ARG A 3 -7.16 -3.87 -40.04
C ARG A 3 -7.69 -3.62 -38.63
N LYS A 4 -7.23 -4.42 -37.66
CA LYS A 4 -7.56 -4.25 -36.25
C LYS A 4 -6.45 -3.44 -35.58
N ILE A 5 -6.78 -2.27 -35.09
CA ILE A 5 -5.87 -1.44 -34.28
C ILE A 5 -6.18 -1.78 -32.81
N VAL A 6 -5.17 -2.19 -32.06
CA VAL A 6 -5.28 -2.49 -30.63
C VAL A 6 -4.55 -1.39 -29.88
N ILE A 7 -5.29 -0.58 -29.14
CA ILE A 7 -4.74 0.46 -28.27
C ILE A 7 -4.57 -0.17 -26.88
N ARG A 8 -3.34 -0.21 -26.36
CA ARG A 8 -3.04 -0.63 -24.99
C ARG A 8 -2.77 0.61 -24.15
N THR A 9 -3.62 0.84 -23.15
CA THR A 9 -3.43 1.93 -22.19
C THR A 9 -2.63 1.40 -21.01
N LEU A 10 -1.40 1.91 -20.82
CA LEU A 10 -0.63 1.76 -19.60
C LEU A 10 -0.98 2.93 -18.68
N ARG A 11 -1.23 2.65 -17.40
CA ARG A 11 -1.64 3.65 -16.42
C ARG A 11 -0.57 3.74 -15.34
N ASP A 12 0.21 4.82 -15.38
CA ASP A 12 1.15 5.16 -14.32
C ASP A 12 0.43 6.10 -13.34
N GLU A 13 0.09 5.62 -12.16
CA GLU A 13 -0.51 6.43 -11.08
C GLU A 13 0.63 6.95 -10.17
N VAL A 14 0.87 8.27 -10.21
CA VAL A 14 1.86 8.94 -9.34
C VAL A 14 1.12 9.58 -8.18
N PHE A 15 1.37 9.10 -6.95
CA PHE A 15 0.77 9.64 -5.72
C PHE A 15 1.72 10.66 -5.08
N ILE A 16 1.25 11.90 -4.92
CA ILE A 16 2.00 13.00 -4.29
C ILE A 16 1.34 13.31 -2.94
N GLY A 17 1.91 12.79 -1.84
CA GLY A 17 1.49 13.13 -0.48
C GLY A 17 2.10 14.45 0.00
N ARG A 18 1.28 15.40 0.46
CA ARG A 18 1.74 16.64 1.14
C ARG A 18 1.62 16.45 2.67
N ARG A 19 2.76 16.61 3.38
CA ARG A 19 2.99 16.47 4.84
C ARG A 19 1.83 17.05 5.70
N ALA A 20 1.43 16.44 6.83
CA ALA A 20 2.23 15.87 7.92
C ALA A 20 2.06 14.35 8.08
N GLY A 21 3.18 13.61 8.13
CA GLY A 21 3.21 12.14 8.26
C GLY A 21 3.51 11.38 6.97
N GLY A 22 3.95 12.07 5.91
CA GLY A 22 4.18 11.44 4.60
C GLY A 22 5.29 10.40 4.60
N PHE A 23 5.16 9.43 3.69
CA PHE A 23 6.13 8.41 3.27
C PHE A 23 7.47 8.47 4.01
N VAL A 24 7.59 7.71 5.10
CA VAL A 24 8.81 7.60 5.90
C VAL A 24 9.53 6.32 5.52
N ARG A 25 10.84 6.38 5.25
CA ARG A 25 11.62 5.14 5.18
C ARG A 25 11.95 4.67 6.59
N SER A 26 11.55 3.45 6.91
CA SER A 26 11.82 2.83 8.21
C SER A 26 12.04 1.33 8.06
N TRP A 27 12.64 0.73 9.07
CA TRP A 27 12.86 -0.71 9.11
C TRP A 27 11.53 -1.45 9.31
N CYS A 28 11.23 -2.41 8.45
CA CYS A 28 10.14 -3.36 8.64
C CYS A 28 10.69 -4.71 9.08
N ALA A 29 10.29 -5.18 10.26
CA ALA A 29 10.72 -6.47 10.79
C ALA A 29 10.28 -7.65 9.89
N GLY A 30 9.05 -7.62 9.36
CA GLY A 30 8.52 -8.68 8.51
C GLY A 30 9.17 -8.74 7.12
N CYS A 31 9.66 -7.61 6.60
CA CYS A 31 10.38 -7.56 5.32
C CYS A 31 11.90 -7.70 5.49
N ALA A 32 12.42 -7.61 6.72
CA ALA A 32 13.85 -7.57 7.04
C ALA A 32 14.63 -6.52 6.22
N GLY A 33 14.07 -5.32 6.09
CA GLY A 33 14.65 -4.26 5.26
C GLY A 33 14.10 -2.88 5.55
N GLU A 34 14.79 -1.87 5.03
CA GLU A 34 14.31 -0.49 5.00
C GLU A 34 13.26 -0.36 3.88
N VAL A 35 12.02 -0.04 4.27
CA VAL A 35 10.88 0.05 3.36
C VAL A 35 10.19 1.41 3.51
N THR A 36 9.38 1.75 2.53
CA THR A 36 8.49 2.90 2.62
C THR A 36 7.31 2.56 3.54
N MET A 37 7.14 3.36 4.57
CA MET A 37 6.02 3.31 5.49
C MET A 37 5.04 4.46 5.19
N VAL A 38 3.75 4.17 5.24
CA VAL A 38 2.66 5.10 4.94
C VAL A 38 1.63 5.10 6.06
N THR A 39 0.87 6.18 6.20
CA THR A 39 -0.27 6.19 7.14
C THR A 39 -1.37 5.23 6.67
N PRO A 40 -2.32 4.84 7.55
CA PRO A 40 -3.46 4.00 7.15
C PRO A 40 -4.32 4.65 6.06
N ASP A 41 -4.46 5.97 6.09
CA ASP A 41 -5.21 6.73 5.08
C ASP A 41 -4.49 6.73 3.73
N GLU A 42 -3.17 6.90 3.72
CA GLU A 42 -2.36 6.78 2.50
C GLU A 42 -2.37 5.33 1.96
N ALA A 43 -2.31 4.32 2.82
CA ALA A 43 -2.47 2.92 2.43
C ALA A 43 -3.84 2.64 1.79
N ALA A 44 -4.90 3.20 2.38
CA ALA A 44 -6.26 3.10 1.85
C ALA A 44 -6.34 3.72 0.46
N LEU A 45 -5.77 4.91 0.27
CA LEU A 45 -5.69 5.58 -1.03
C LEU A 45 -4.88 4.79 -2.05
N ALA A 46 -3.70 4.27 -1.68
CA ALA A 46 -2.83 3.50 -2.56
C ALA A 46 -3.50 2.22 -3.09
N ARG A 47 -4.42 1.64 -2.31
CA ARG A 47 -5.10 0.38 -2.64
C ARG A 47 -6.57 0.54 -3.00
N ARG A 48 -7.09 1.77 -3.00
CA ARG A 48 -8.52 2.09 -3.17
C ARG A 48 -9.39 1.31 -2.16
N LEU A 49 -8.87 1.10 -0.96
CA LEU A 49 -9.56 0.46 0.15
C LEU A 49 -10.24 1.52 1.02
N SER A 50 -11.18 1.09 1.86
CA SER A 50 -11.62 1.91 2.97
C SER A 50 -10.56 1.88 4.10
N PRO A 51 -10.42 2.93 4.92
CA PRO A 51 -9.54 2.88 6.10
C PRO A 51 -9.85 1.69 7.01
N ARG A 52 -11.14 1.34 7.18
CA ARG A 52 -11.57 0.15 7.93
C ARG A 52 -10.97 -1.15 7.39
N ALA A 53 -10.91 -1.32 6.07
CA ALA A 53 -10.31 -2.52 5.47
C ALA A 53 -8.79 -2.57 5.73
N VAL A 54 -8.10 -1.44 5.74
CA VAL A 54 -6.68 -1.37 6.12
C VAL A 54 -6.49 -1.80 7.58
N TYR A 55 -7.30 -1.29 8.51
CA TYR A 55 -7.24 -1.72 9.92
C TYR A 55 -7.55 -3.22 10.08
N GLN A 56 -8.50 -3.77 9.34
CA GLN A 56 -8.76 -5.20 9.36
C GLN A 56 -7.55 -6.02 8.89
N LEU A 57 -6.86 -5.60 7.83
CA LEU A 57 -5.63 -6.26 7.36
C LEU A 57 -4.51 -6.21 8.41
N VAL A 58 -4.44 -5.13 9.18
CA VAL A 58 -3.51 -5.00 10.32
C VAL A 58 -3.88 -5.97 11.43
N GLU A 59 -5.14 -5.95 11.88
CA GLU A 59 -5.64 -6.79 12.99
C GLU A 59 -5.53 -8.29 12.68
N THR A 60 -5.70 -8.67 11.43
CA THR A 60 -5.60 -10.06 10.95
C THR A 60 -4.17 -10.48 10.60
N GLY A 61 -3.19 -9.56 10.68
CA GLY A 61 -1.79 -9.85 10.41
C GLY A 61 -1.45 -10.06 8.93
N HIS A 62 -2.30 -9.59 8.00
CA HIS A 62 -2.10 -9.71 6.56
C HIS A 62 -1.11 -8.69 5.98
N ILE A 63 -0.86 -7.59 6.70
CA ILE A 63 0.11 -6.56 6.32
C ILE A 63 0.97 -6.19 7.53
N HIS A 64 2.22 -5.81 7.28
CA HIS A 64 3.13 -5.39 8.34
C HIS A 64 2.84 -3.94 8.72
N PHE A 65 2.97 -3.67 10.02
CA PHE A 65 2.84 -2.32 10.56
C PHE A 65 3.88 -2.09 11.65
N VAL A 66 4.09 -0.82 11.96
CA VAL A 66 4.82 -0.37 13.16
C VAL A 66 4.03 0.76 13.81
N GLU A 67 4.09 0.84 15.13
CA GLU A 67 3.51 1.94 15.88
C GLU A 67 4.65 2.82 16.42
N SER A 68 4.58 4.12 16.17
CA SER A 68 5.56 5.05 16.72
C SER A 68 5.36 5.21 18.23
N SER A 69 6.38 5.70 18.93
CA SER A 69 6.26 6.05 20.36
C SER A 69 5.19 7.10 20.65
N GLU A 70 4.72 7.82 19.63
CA GLU A 70 3.64 8.81 19.71
C GLU A 70 2.26 8.21 19.39
N GLY A 71 2.17 6.88 19.23
CA GLY A 71 0.91 6.18 18.91
C GLY A 71 0.49 6.31 17.43
N THR A 72 1.42 6.69 16.54
CA THR A 72 1.11 6.77 15.11
C THR A 72 1.32 5.42 14.43
N LEU A 73 0.25 4.87 13.87
CA LEU A 73 0.29 3.64 13.09
C LEU A 73 0.87 3.91 11.69
N MET A 74 1.87 3.12 11.31
CA MET A 74 2.52 3.19 10.01
C MET A 74 2.50 1.82 9.33
N ILE A 75 2.09 1.79 8.07
CA ILE A 75 1.86 0.59 7.26
C ILE A 75 3.02 0.39 6.29
N CYS A 76 3.55 -0.83 6.23
CA CYS A 76 4.56 -1.21 5.25
C CYS A 76 3.96 -1.32 3.85
N LEU A 77 4.40 -0.45 2.94
CA LEU A 77 3.90 -0.40 1.57
C LEU A 77 4.18 -1.71 0.80
N ASP A 78 5.33 -2.34 1.02
CA ASP A 78 5.69 -3.58 0.32
C ASP A 78 4.77 -4.74 0.70
N SER A 79 4.45 -4.90 1.98
CA SER A 79 3.49 -5.90 2.44
C SER A 79 2.09 -5.65 1.90
N LEU A 80 1.69 -4.37 1.82
CA LEU A 80 0.41 -3.92 1.32
C LEU A 80 0.24 -4.20 -0.19
N LEU A 81 1.30 -3.97 -0.97
CA LEU A 81 1.33 -4.25 -2.40
C LEU A 81 1.52 -5.75 -2.70
N ALA A 82 2.25 -6.49 -1.86
CA ALA A 82 2.36 -7.94 -1.97
C ALA A 82 1.00 -8.63 -1.73
N ASN A 83 0.23 -8.14 -0.75
CA ASN A 83 -1.13 -8.60 -0.49
C ASN A 83 -2.07 -8.40 -1.70
N ALA A 84 -1.75 -7.49 -2.64
CA ALA A 84 -2.51 -7.29 -3.88
C ALA A 84 -2.44 -8.46 -4.85
N LYS A 85 -1.31 -9.17 -4.83
CA LYS A 85 -1.05 -10.28 -5.74
C LYS A 85 -1.75 -11.58 -5.30
N GLY A 86 -2.44 -11.57 -4.15
CA GLY A 86 -3.22 -12.69 -3.63
C GLY A 86 -4.65 -12.79 -4.19
N GLU A 87 -5.18 -11.75 -4.84
CA GLU A 87 -6.51 -11.76 -5.47
C GLU A 87 -6.36 -11.89 -7.00
N SER A 88 -5.95 -13.08 -7.44
CA SER A 88 -6.07 -13.50 -8.84
C SER A 88 -6.42 -14.99 -8.89
N LEU A 89 -7.46 -15.39 -8.15
CA LEU A 89 -8.17 -16.67 -8.32
C LEU A 89 -9.63 -16.54 -7.84
N TRP A 90 -10.43 -15.70 -8.51
CA TRP A 90 -11.86 -15.95 -8.73
C TRP A 90 -12.24 -15.38 -10.10
#